data_AF-A0A8C5FYG9-F1
#
_entry.id   AF-A0A8C5FYG9-F1
#
_cell.length_a   1.000
_cell.length_b   1.000
_cell.length_c   1.000
_cell.angle_alpha   90.00
_cell.angle_beta   90.00
_cell.angle_gamma   90.00
#
_symmetry.space_group_name_H-M   'P 1'
#
loop_
_entity.id
_entity.type
_entity.pdbx_description
1 polymer ?
#
loop_
_entity_poly.entity_id
_entity_poly.type
_entity_poly.pdbx_seq_one_letter_code
_entity_poly.pdbx_strand_id
1 'polypeptide(L)'
;INLRGPRGVITSPNYPVQYENNAHCVWVITAMDSKKVICIGNSHDLRLRPLLVIVSVREHSGVCVPLNVVTFIQCVIKLSFEEFDLERGYDTLTVGDGGKIGDTRRVLYVLTGSSVPDLIVSLSGQMWLHLQSDDTIGSAGFKAIYEEIDRGSCGDPGVPAFGRRSGDRFHHGDVLTFFCQSAFELVGERTITCQHNNQWSGNKPSCICKRRSPYLFVYD
;
A
#
# COMPACT_ATOMS: atom_id res chain seq x y z
N ILE A 1 11.54 -9.28 13.51
CA ILE A 1 10.36 -8.86 14.31
C ILE A 1 9.10 -9.39 13.63
N ASN A 2 8.19 -10.03 14.38
CA ASN A 2 6.92 -10.51 13.84
C ASN A 2 5.79 -9.57 14.29
N LEU A 3 5.05 -9.03 13.33
CA LEU A 3 3.97 -8.07 13.51
C LEU A 3 2.64 -8.69 13.08
N ARG A 4 1.59 -8.39 13.83
CA ARG A 4 0.22 -8.86 13.58
C ARG A 4 -0.76 -7.74 13.90
N GLY A 5 -1.85 -7.69 13.15
CA GLY A 5 -2.96 -6.77 13.41
C GLY A 5 -3.30 -5.87 12.24
N PRO A 6 -4.45 -5.18 12.32
CA PRO A 6 -5.04 -4.47 11.19
C PRO A 6 -4.26 -3.23 10.77
N ARG A 7 -3.38 -2.71 11.61
CA ARG A 7 -2.51 -1.56 11.31
C ARG A 7 -1.31 -1.55 12.25
N GLY A 8 -0.20 -0.98 11.79
CA GLY A 8 0.93 -0.65 12.64
C GLY A 8 1.95 0.24 11.95
N VAL A 9 3.00 0.59 12.70
CA VAL A 9 4.11 1.45 12.24
C VAL A 9 5.40 0.66 12.34
N ILE A 10 6.26 0.79 11.34
CA ILE A 10 7.59 0.20 11.26
C ILE A 10 8.57 1.31 10.98
N THR A 11 9.59 1.41 11.81
CA THR A 11 10.71 2.32 11.57
C THR A 11 12.00 1.53 11.43
N SER A 12 12.95 2.08 10.67
CA SER A 12 14.34 1.64 10.76
C SER A 12 14.87 1.84 12.18
N PRO A 13 15.87 1.05 12.62
CA PRO A 13 16.54 1.30 13.89
C PRO A 13 17.02 2.75 13.99
N ASN A 14 16.89 3.34 15.18
CA ASN A 14 17.29 4.71 15.51
C ASN A 14 16.57 5.86 14.80
N TYR A 15 15.62 5.58 13.89
CA TYR A 15 14.85 6.62 13.20
C TYR A 15 14.26 7.66 14.18
N PRO A 16 14.34 8.98 13.90
CA PRO A 16 14.81 9.60 12.65
C PRO A 16 16.33 9.87 12.60
N VAL A 17 17.11 9.28 13.51
CA VAL A 17 18.58 9.28 13.46
C VAL A 17 19.05 8.16 12.52
N GLN A 18 20.31 8.25 12.08
CA GLN A 18 20.90 7.28 11.17
C GLN A 18 20.76 5.82 11.67
N TYR A 19 20.40 4.93 10.76
CA TYR A 19 20.43 3.49 11.04
C TYR A 19 21.87 2.97 11.10
N GLU A 20 22.04 1.77 11.66
CA GLU A 20 23.36 1.15 11.85
C GLU A 20 23.95 0.62 10.53
N ASN A 21 25.27 0.64 10.42
CA ASN A 21 26.01 -0.02 9.35
C ASN A 21 25.96 -1.55 9.56
N ASN A 22 26.03 -2.33 8.47
CA ASN A 22 25.91 -3.79 8.47
C ASN A 22 24.61 -4.30 9.09
N ALA A 23 23.55 -3.47 9.04
CA ALA A 23 22.25 -3.83 9.58
C ALA A 23 21.62 -4.92 8.72
N HIS A 24 21.05 -5.93 9.41
CA HIS A 24 20.24 -6.98 8.82
C HIS A 24 18.93 -7.08 9.60
N CYS A 25 18.00 -6.18 9.30
CA CYS A 25 16.74 -6.08 10.04
C CYS A 25 15.60 -6.67 9.22
N VAL A 26 14.86 -7.62 9.82
CA VAL A 26 13.71 -8.27 9.18
C VAL A 26 12.45 -7.99 9.97
N TRP A 27 11.40 -7.54 9.29
CA TRP A 27 10.04 -7.46 9.81
C TRP A 27 9.14 -8.39 9.00
N VAL A 28 8.33 -9.19 9.67
CA VAL A 28 7.31 -10.04 9.05
C VAL A 28 5.97 -9.57 9.54
N ILE A 29 5.15 -9.07 8.63
CA ILE A 29 3.78 -8.64 8.88
C ILE A 29 2.88 -9.79 8.46
N THR A 30 2.05 -10.27 9.37
CA THR A 30 1.05 -11.30 9.06
C THR A 30 -0.33 -10.72 9.36
N ALA A 31 -1.17 -10.67 8.34
CA ALA A 31 -2.57 -10.29 8.49
C ALA A 31 -3.24 -11.26 9.47
N MET A 32 -4.15 -10.76 10.29
CA MET A 32 -4.90 -11.61 11.21
C MET A 32 -5.73 -12.61 10.39
N ASP A 33 -5.47 -13.90 10.60
CA ASP A 33 -6.28 -14.98 10.03
C ASP A 33 -7.73 -14.74 10.49
N SER A 34 -8.64 -14.53 9.55
CA SER A 34 -10.01 -14.07 9.78
C SER A 34 -10.92 -15.14 10.42
N LYS A 35 -10.34 -16.05 11.21
CA LYS A 35 -11.05 -17.00 12.06
C LYS A 35 -11.68 -16.39 13.31
N LYS A 36 -11.45 -15.10 13.65
CA LYS A 36 -11.95 -14.56 14.94
C LYS A 36 -12.50 -13.14 15.01
N VAL A 37 -12.53 -12.31 13.96
CA VAL A 37 -13.13 -10.97 14.10
C VAL A 37 -13.95 -10.58 12.86
N ILE A 38 -15.24 -10.35 13.10
CA ILE A 38 -16.23 -9.86 12.14
C ILE A 38 -16.08 -8.34 12.08
N CYS A 39 -15.64 -7.79 10.95
CA CYS A 39 -15.85 -6.38 10.64
C CYS A 39 -17.20 -6.24 9.94
N ILE A 40 -18.20 -5.69 10.64
CA ILE A 40 -19.47 -5.29 10.02
C ILE A 40 -19.21 -3.95 9.33
N GLY A 41 -18.87 -3.99 8.04
CA GLY A 41 -18.97 -2.84 7.17
C GLY A 41 -20.40 -2.73 6.64
N ASN A 42 -21.03 -1.56 6.78
CA ASN A 42 -22.27 -1.23 6.08
C ASN A 42 -21.96 -1.17 4.57
N SER A 43 -22.01 -2.30 3.86
CA SER A 43 -21.96 -2.28 2.39
C SER A 43 -23.14 -3.07 1.82
N HIS A 44 -23.93 -2.38 1.01
CA HIS A 44 -25.06 -2.91 0.27
C HIS A 44 -24.64 -3.62 -1.04
N ASP A 45 -23.35 -3.84 -1.27
CA ASP A 45 -22.86 -4.36 -2.55
C ASP A 45 -22.65 -5.89 -2.52
N LEU A 46 -23.72 -6.62 -2.82
CA LEU A 46 -23.77 -8.07 -2.87
C LEU A 46 -23.09 -8.69 -4.12
N ARG A 47 -22.34 -7.92 -4.91
CA ARG A 47 -21.83 -8.38 -6.23
C ARG A 47 -20.48 -9.09 -6.21
N LEU A 48 -19.79 -9.18 -5.07
CA LEU A 48 -18.49 -9.84 -4.96
C LEU A 48 -18.58 -11.14 -4.15
N ARG A 49 -18.84 -12.28 -4.82
CA ARG A 49 -18.64 -13.65 -4.29
C ARG A 49 -17.77 -14.45 -5.26
N PRO A 50 -16.75 -15.17 -4.77
CA PRO A 50 -16.89 -16.62 -4.52
C PRO A 50 -16.29 -16.99 -3.14
N LEU A 51 -16.64 -18.03 -2.39
CA LEU A 51 -17.11 -19.38 -2.64
C LEU A 51 -17.71 -19.89 -1.32
N LEU A 52 -18.70 -20.80 -1.40
CA LEU A 52 -19.38 -21.54 -0.31
C LEU A 52 -20.39 -20.74 0.55
N VAL A 53 -21.66 -20.85 0.17
CA VAL A 53 -22.82 -20.53 1.01
C VAL A 53 -23.28 -21.82 1.67
N ILE A 54 -22.86 -22.14 2.90
CA ILE A 54 -23.54 -23.21 3.65
C ILE A 54 -24.83 -22.60 4.20
N VAL A 55 -25.94 -22.83 3.50
CA VAL A 55 -27.28 -22.51 3.99
C VAL A 55 -27.73 -23.65 4.90
N SER A 56 -27.43 -23.59 6.20
CA SER A 56 -28.09 -24.47 7.17
C SER A 56 -29.38 -23.80 7.65
N VAL A 57 -30.52 -24.24 7.12
CA VAL A 57 -31.84 -23.85 7.60
C VAL A 57 -32.13 -24.60 8.90
N ARG A 58 -32.67 -23.92 9.92
CA ARG A 58 -33.45 -24.60 10.97
C ARG A 58 -34.79 -23.87 11.08
N GLU A 59 -35.83 -24.53 10.61
CA GLU A 59 -37.19 -24.02 10.64
C GLU A 59 -37.73 -24.13 12.07
N HIS A 60 -37.97 -23.00 12.71
CA HIS A 60 -38.94 -22.90 13.80
C HIS A 60 -39.62 -21.53 13.72
N SER A 61 -40.95 -21.55 13.67
CA SER A 61 -41.86 -20.41 13.86
C SER A 61 -41.83 -19.26 12.83
N GLY A 62 -41.52 -19.50 11.55
CA GLY A 62 -41.86 -18.54 10.48
C GLY A 62 -41.17 -17.16 10.55
N VAL A 63 -40.06 -17.04 11.28
CA VAL A 63 -39.25 -15.82 11.37
C VAL A 63 -37.99 -15.99 10.51
N CYS A 64 -37.84 -15.16 9.48
CA CYS A 64 -36.54 -14.97 8.83
C CYS A 64 -35.65 -14.16 9.78
N VAL A 65 -34.78 -14.83 10.53
CA VAL A 65 -33.69 -14.13 11.24
C VAL A 65 -32.61 -13.73 10.23
N PRO A 66 -32.06 -12.51 10.28
CA PRO A 66 -30.92 -12.15 9.43
C PRO A 66 -29.75 -13.08 9.77
N LEU A 67 -29.29 -13.85 8.78
CA LEU A 67 -28.08 -14.65 8.92
C LEU A 67 -26.90 -13.71 9.19
N ASN A 68 -26.10 -14.02 10.21
CA ASN A 68 -24.75 -13.49 10.30
C ASN A 68 -23.98 -13.93 9.04
N VAL A 69 -23.73 -13.00 8.12
CA VAL A 69 -22.91 -13.25 6.94
C VAL A 69 -21.46 -13.38 7.42
N VAL A 70 -20.97 -14.61 7.57
CA VAL A 70 -19.54 -14.84 7.80
C VAL A 70 -18.83 -14.71 6.46
N THR A 71 -18.43 -13.48 6.11
CA THR A 71 -17.55 -13.25 4.97
C THR A 71 -16.14 -13.74 5.31
N PHE A 72 -15.63 -14.71 4.56
CA PHE A 72 -14.20 -15.04 4.56
C PHE A 72 -13.44 -13.93 3.81
N ILE A 73 -13.30 -12.77 4.43
CA ILE A 73 -12.44 -11.72 3.89
C ILE A 73 -11.01 -12.25 4.03
N GLN A 74 -10.39 -12.54 2.89
CA GLN A 74 -8.94 -12.67 2.84
C GLN A 74 -8.39 -11.25 2.86
N CYS A 75 -7.68 -10.88 3.93
CA CYS A 75 -6.99 -9.59 3.99
C CYS A 75 -5.63 -9.70 3.29
N VAL A 76 -5.23 -8.61 2.63
CA VAL A 76 -3.85 -8.37 2.20
C VAL A 76 -3.28 -7.18 2.97
N ILE A 77 -1.98 -6.98 2.87
CA ILE A 77 -1.24 -5.97 3.62
C ILE A 77 -0.86 -4.85 2.66
N LYS A 78 -1.35 -3.66 2.96
CA LYS A 78 -0.96 -2.39 2.35
C LYS A 78 0.23 -1.82 3.14
N LEU A 79 1.26 -1.35 2.45
CA LEU A 79 2.44 -0.68 3.00
C LEU A 79 2.60 0.69 2.33
N SER A 80 2.76 1.72 3.16
CA SER A 80 3.02 3.10 2.75
C SER A 80 4.16 3.67 3.57
N PHE A 81 4.86 4.67 3.03
CA PHE A 81 5.95 5.35 3.71
C PHE A 81 5.57 6.81 3.95
N GLU A 82 5.75 7.29 5.17
CA GLU A 82 5.69 8.73 5.46
C GLU A 82 7.03 9.39 5.07
N GLU A 83 8.13 8.72 5.41
CA GLU A 83 9.50 9.15 5.11
C GLU A 83 10.34 7.94 4.70
N PHE A 84 11.28 8.18 3.79
CA PHE A 84 12.18 7.16 3.26
C PHE A 84 13.49 7.80 2.80
N ASP A 85 14.59 7.41 3.43
CA ASP A 85 15.93 7.91 3.15
C ASP A 85 16.97 6.82 3.49
N LEU A 86 17.37 6.08 2.47
CA LEU A 86 18.46 5.10 2.53
C LEU A 86 19.62 5.54 1.63
N GLU A 87 20.82 5.04 1.92
CA GLU A 87 21.96 5.27 1.05
C GLU A 87 21.72 4.72 -0.37
N ARG A 88 21.75 5.62 -1.35
CA ARG A 88 21.35 5.30 -2.72
C ARG A 88 22.31 4.31 -3.38
N GLY A 89 21.80 3.12 -3.68
CA GLY A 89 22.49 2.08 -4.44
C GLY A 89 23.35 1.14 -3.60
N TYR A 90 23.49 1.41 -2.31
CA TYR A 90 24.32 0.63 -1.37
C TYR A 90 23.42 -0.06 -0.35
N ASP A 91 22.53 0.73 0.28
CA ASP A 91 21.59 0.22 1.26
C ASP A 91 20.22 -0.04 0.64
N THR A 92 19.61 -1.13 1.06
CA THR A 92 18.35 -1.59 0.47
C THR A 92 17.31 -1.97 1.51
N LEU A 93 16.06 -1.58 1.24
CA LEU A 93 14.88 -2.16 1.87
C LEU A 93 14.18 -3.04 0.84
N THR A 94 14.31 -4.35 1.01
CA THR A 94 13.62 -5.34 0.17
C THR A 94 12.25 -5.64 0.77
N VAL A 95 11.20 -5.57 -0.05
CA VAL A 95 9.82 -5.90 0.32
C VAL A 95 9.41 -7.17 -0.42
N GLY A 96 8.91 -8.18 0.29
CA GLY A 96 8.47 -9.44 -0.31
C GLY A 96 7.13 -9.96 0.20
N ASP A 97 6.51 -10.85 -0.59
CA ASP A 97 5.17 -11.40 -0.37
C ASP A 97 5.16 -12.87 0.05
N GLY A 98 4.78 -13.10 1.30
CA GLY A 98 4.68 -14.41 1.93
C GLY A 98 5.94 -15.27 1.79
N GLY A 99 5.77 -16.58 1.98
CA GLY A 99 6.84 -17.55 1.78
C GLY A 99 8.00 -17.37 2.76
N LYS A 100 9.21 -17.73 2.30
CA LYS A 100 10.44 -17.59 3.09
C LYS A 100 11.04 -16.20 2.85
N ILE A 101 11.48 -15.55 3.93
CA ILE A 101 12.22 -14.28 3.87
C ILE A 101 13.45 -14.45 2.96
N GLY A 102 13.65 -13.51 2.03
CA GLY A 102 14.76 -13.52 1.09
C GLY A 102 14.58 -14.42 -0.14
N ASP A 103 13.42 -15.07 -0.33
CA ASP A 103 13.12 -15.74 -1.59
C ASP A 103 12.94 -14.70 -2.72
N THR A 104 13.88 -14.69 -3.66
CA THR A 104 13.91 -13.74 -4.78
C THR A 104 12.67 -13.82 -5.67
N ARG A 105 11.96 -14.96 -5.69
CA ARG A 105 10.73 -15.14 -6.46
C ARG A 105 9.52 -14.42 -5.85
N ARG A 106 9.65 -14.00 -4.59
CA ARG A 106 8.60 -13.31 -3.81
C ARG A 106 8.90 -11.84 -3.57
N VAL A 107 10.02 -11.33 -4.07
CA VAL A 107 10.38 -9.92 -3.96
C VAL A 107 9.41 -9.09 -4.80
N LEU A 108 8.74 -8.14 -4.16
CA LEU A 108 7.89 -7.15 -4.82
C LEU A 108 8.72 -5.94 -5.24
N TYR A 109 9.55 -5.44 -4.33
CA TYR A 109 10.35 -4.23 -4.53
C TYR A 109 11.70 -4.32 -3.83
N VAL A 110 12.70 -3.68 -4.42
CA VAL A 110 14.00 -3.38 -3.80
C VAL A 110 14.15 -1.86 -3.80
N LEU A 111 14.10 -1.25 -2.62
CA LEU A 111 14.00 0.20 -2.45
C LEU A 111 15.33 0.77 -1.95
N THR A 112 15.71 1.95 -2.43
CA THR A 112 16.95 2.65 -2.06
C THR A 112 16.84 4.15 -2.36
N GLY A 113 17.73 4.97 -1.79
CA GLY A 113 17.71 6.42 -1.95
C GLY A 113 16.66 7.13 -1.08
N SER A 114 16.32 8.36 -1.46
CA SER A 114 15.51 9.29 -0.64
C SER A 114 14.11 9.60 -1.21
N SER A 115 13.71 8.92 -2.29
CA SER A 115 12.37 9.08 -2.85
C SER A 115 11.38 8.20 -2.10
N VAL A 116 10.37 8.81 -1.48
CA VAL A 116 9.26 8.08 -0.83
C VAL A 116 8.58 7.17 -1.85
N PRO A 117 8.59 5.84 -1.64
CA PRO A 117 7.96 4.89 -2.55
C PRO A 117 6.44 5.05 -2.59
N ASP A 118 5.85 4.67 -3.72
CA ASP A 118 4.40 4.55 -3.83
C ASP A 118 3.85 3.42 -2.96
N LEU A 119 2.53 3.38 -2.90
CA LEU A 119 1.81 2.39 -2.13
C LEU A 119 2.10 0.97 -2.65
N ILE A 120 2.52 0.08 -1.75
CA ILE A 120 2.79 -1.33 -2.06
C ILE A 120 1.71 -2.16 -1.39
N VAL A 121 1.08 -3.07 -2.14
CA VAL A 121 0.12 -4.02 -1.57
C VAL A 121 0.59 -5.45 -1.82
N SER A 122 0.54 -6.28 -0.79
CA SER A 122 0.89 -7.70 -0.86
C SER A 122 -0.11 -8.49 -1.72
N LEU A 123 0.31 -9.65 -2.21
CA LEU A 123 -0.57 -10.59 -2.93
C LEU A 123 -1.20 -11.62 -1.98
N SER A 124 -0.59 -11.80 -0.81
CA SER A 124 -0.96 -12.75 0.23
C SER A 124 -1.23 -12.05 1.57
N GLY A 125 -1.70 -12.80 2.56
CA GLY A 125 -1.88 -12.32 3.94
C GLY A 125 -0.58 -12.18 4.74
N GLN A 126 0.59 -12.26 4.10
CA GLN A 126 1.88 -12.07 4.76
C GLN A 126 2.82 -11.24 3.88
N MET A 127 3.50 -10.28 4.48
CA MET A 127 4.52 -9.45 3.83
C MET A 127 5.76 -9.45 4.73
N TRP A 128 6.94 -9.36 4.14
CA TRP A 128 8.17 -9.14 4.89
C TRP A 128 8.98 -7.98 4.32
N LEU A 129 9.66 -7.28 5.21
CA LEU A 129 10.59 -6.20 4.92
C LEU A 129 11.97 -6.64 5.40
N HIS A 130 13.00 -6.43 4.59
CA HIS A 130 14.39 -6.73 4.92
C HIS A 130 15.26 -5.52 4.61
N LEU A 131 15.68 -4.81 5.65
CA LEU A 131 16.70 -3.77 5.56
C LEU A 131 18.07 -4.43 5.60
N GLN A 132 18.88 -4.15 4.59
CA GLN A 132 20.27 -4.55 4.50
C GLN A 132 21.12 -3.32 4.22
N SER A 133 22.04 -3.00 5.12
CA SER A 133 23.05 -1.96 4.92
C SER A 133 24.47 -2.51 4.82
N ASP A 134 25.35 -1.73 4.19
CA ASP A 134 26.78 -2.04 4.09
C ASP A 134 27.59 -1.48 5.27
N ASP A 135 28.93 -1.52 5.21
CA ASP A 135 29.81 -1.05 6.27
C ASP A 135 30.01 0.47 6.32
N THR A 136 29.33 1.21 5.43
CA THR A 136 29.45 2.65 5.22
C THR A 136 28.22 3.45 5.69
N ILE A 137 28.00 4.67 5.18
CA ILE A 137 27.24 5.72 5.88
C ILE A 137 25.72 5.47 5.84
N GLY A 138 25.12 5.22 7.00
CA GLY A 138 23.67 5.22 7.15
C GLY A 138 23.02 6.60 6.94
N SER A 139 21.82 6.61 6.36
CA SER A 139 20.93 7.79 6.22
C SER A 139 19.83 7.81 7.30
N ALA A 140 18.90 8.78 7.29
CA ALA A 140 17.88 8.93 8.34
C ALA A 140 16.95 7.71 8.48
N GLY A 141 16.85 6.88 7.44
CA GLY A 141 16.09 5.64 7.43
C GLY A 141 14.66 5.83 6.97
N PHE A 142 13.72 5.06 7.53
CA PHE A 142 12.33 5.10 7.06
C PHE A 142 11.31 4.99 8.18
N LYS A 143 10.12 5.54 7.90
CA LYS A 143 8.91 5.34 8.70
C LYS A 143 7.79 4.85 7.78
N ALA A 144 7.47 3.58 7.91
CA ALA A 144 6.43 2.91 7.16
C ALA A 144 5.19 2.64 8.01
N ILE A 145 4.03 2.68 7.39
CA ILE A 145 2.74 2.33 7.98
C ILE A 145 2.17 1.17 7.17
N TYR A 146 1.84 0.09 7.86
CA TYR A 146 1.12 -1.04 7.27
C TYR A 146 -0.33 -1.05 7.73
N GLU A 147 -1.23 -1.48 6.86
CA GLU A 147 -2.66 -1.60 7.09
C GLU A 147 -3.20 -2.86 6.41
N GLU A 148 -4.14 -3.56 7.04
CA GLU A 148 -4.89 -4.65 6.40
C GLU A 148 -6.00 -4.06 5.51
N ILE A 149 -6.11 -4.56 4.29
CA ILE A 149 -7.19 -4.21 3.35
C ILE A 149 -7.77 -5.48 2.72
N ASP A 150 -8.93 -5.34 2.10
CA ASP A 150 -9.59 -6.46 1.40
C ASP A 150 -8.76 -6.94 0.21
N ARG A 151 -8.61 -8.26 0.06
CA ARG A 151 -7.98 -8.86 -1.13
C ARG A 151 -8.75 -8.45 -2.38
N GLY A 152 -8.01 -8.15 -3.45
CA GLY A 152 -8.60 -7.64 -4.68
C GLY A 152 -8.66 -6.11 -4.74
N SER A 153 -8.10 -5.42 -3.74
CA SER A 153 -7.92 -3.98 -3.71
C SER A 153 -6.46 -3.58 -3.89
N CYS A 154 -6.21 -2.48 -4.61
CA CYS A 154 -4.89 -1.87 -4.74
C CYS A 154 -4.61 -0.81 -3.65
N GLY A 155 -5.57 -0.57 -2.75
CA GLY A 155 -5.48 0.49 -1.75
C GLY A 155 -5.59 1.91 -2.34
N ASP A 156 -5.87 2.89 -1.48
CA ASP A 156 -5.99 4.29 -1.92
C ASP A 156 -4.59 4.92 -2.11
N PRO A 157 -4.20 5.31 -3.34
CA PRO A 157 -2.93 5.99 -3.59
C PRO A 157 -2.91 7.44 -3.06
N GLY A 158 -4.07 7.98 -2.70
CA GLY A 158 -4.28 9.34 -2.22
C GLY A 158 -4.56 10.35 -3.34
N VAL A 159 -4.55 11.62 -2.98
CA VAL A 159 -4.73 12.75 -3.92
C VAL A 159 -3.43 13.57 -3.95
N PRO A 160 -2.92 13.95 -5.14
CA PRO A 160 -1.75 14.81 -5.21
C PRO A 160 -2.00 16.18 -4.58
N ALA A 161 -0.99 16.72 -3.90
CA ALA A 161 -1.01 18.09 -3.43
C ALA A 161 -1.27 19.06 -4.60
N PHE A 162 -2.12 20.07 -4.38
CA PHE A 162 -2.55 21.01 -5.44
C PHE A 162 -3.21 20.35 -6.65
N GLY A 163 -3.78 19.15 -6.46
CA GLY A 163 -4.54 18.43 -7.47
C GLY A 163 -5.88 17.92 -6.96
N ARG A 164 -6.54 17.13 -7.80
CA ARG A 164 -7.78 16.41 -7.50
C ARG A 164 -7.79 15.07 -8.23
N ARG A 165 -8.61 14.15 -7.74
CA ARG A 165 -8.83 12.82 -8.32
C ARG A 165 -10.29 12.63 -8.69
N SER A 166 -10.54 11.88 -9.76
CA SER A 166 -11.85 11.32 -10.11
C SER A 166 -11.80 9.79 -9.98
N GLY A 167 -12.84 9.21 -9.40
CA GLY A 167 -12.91 7.81 -8.98
C GLY A 167 -12.60 7.64 -7.48
N ASP A 168 -13.34 6.77 -6.82
CA ASP A 168 -13.33 6.53 -5.36
C ASP A 168 -13.29 5.04 -4.99
N ARG A 169 -13.26 4.15 -5.97
CA ARG A 169 -13.11 2.70 -5.80
C ARG A 169 -11.69 2.26 -6.14
N PHE A 170 -11.26 1.16 -5.52
CA PHE A 170 -9.87 0.70 -5.54
C PHE A 170 -9.74 -0.80 -5.84
N HIS A 171 -10.80 -1.44 -6.35
CA HIS A 171 -10.80 -2.86 -6.66
C HIS A 171 -10.19 -3.12 -8.03
N HIS A 172 -9.80 -4.36 -8.31
CA HIS A 172 -9.28 -4.76 -9.61
C HIS A 172 -10.17 -4.27 -10.76
N GLY A 173 -9.56 -3.61 -11.74
CA GLY A 173 -10.25 -3.01 -12.89
C GLY A 173 -10.78 -1.59 -12.67
N ASP A 174 -10.83 -1.08 -11.43
CA ASP A 174 -11.17 0.32 -11.19
C ASP A 174 -10.07 1.25 -11.71
N VAL A 175 -10.49 2.45 -12.14
CA VAL A 175 -9.64 3.44 -12.79
C VAL A 175 -9.73 4.76 -12.04
N LEU A 176 -8.57 5.36 -11.76
CA LEU A 176 -8.45 6.68 -11.15
C LEU A 176 -7.87 7.66 -12.16
N THR A 177 -8.45 8.86 -12.24
CA THR A 177 -7.96 9.94 -13.11
C THR A 177 -7.60 11.17 -12.30
N PHE A 178 -6.42 11.73 -12.54
CA PHE A 178 -5.88 12.86 -11.77
C PHE A 178 -5.85 14.15 -12.58
N PHE A 179 -5.98 15.26 -11.87
CA PHE A 179 -5.96 16.61 -12.43
C PHE A 179 -5.21 17.54 -11.49
N CYS A 180 -4.52 18.54 -12.04
CA CYS A 180 -3.89 19.60 -11.26
C CYS A 180 -4.72 20.87 -11.28
N GLN A 181 -4.59 21.68 -10.22
CA GLN A 181 -5.18 23.02 -10.17
C GLN A 181 -4.56 23.95 -11.23
N SER A 182 -5.27 25.04 -11.54
CA SER A 182 -4.76 26.12 -12.37
C SER A 182 -3.42 26.64 -11.81
N ALA A 183 -2.41 26.81 -12.67
CA ALA A 183 -1.00 27.10 -12.35
C ALA A 183 -0.07 25.91 -12.06
N PHE A 184 -0.59 24.68 -11.98
CA PHE A 184 0.21 23.46 -11.83
C PHE A 184 0.17 22.59 -13.09
N GLU A 185 1.21 21.81 -13.29
CA GLU A 185 1.36 20.83 -14.37
C GLU A 185 1.45 19.42 -13.78
N LEU A 186 0.76 18.47 -14.43
CA LEU A 186 0.72 17.08 -14.02
C LEU A 186 1.95 16.36 -14.55
N VAL A 187 2.73 15.77 -13.64
CA VAL A 187 3.90 14.94 -13.95
C VAL A 187 3.60 13.51 -13.56
N GLY A 188 3.72 12.61 -14.53
CA GLY A 188 3.38 11.19 -14.41
C GLY A 188 2.11 10.82 -15.18
N GLU A 189 1.57 9.65 -14.88
CA GLU A 189 0.38 9.14 -15.56
C GLU A 189 -0.88 9.87 -15.10
N ARG A 190 -1.66 10.39 -16.06
CA ARG A 190 -2.94 11.03 -15.76
C ARG A 190 -3.95 10.03 -15.21
N THR A 191 -3.86 8.77 -15.64
CA THR A 191 -4.84 7.73 -15.35
C THR A 191 -4.11 6.46 -14.94
N ILE A 192 -4.54 5.85 -13.84
CA ILE A 192 -4.02 4.57 -13.33
C ILE A 192 -5.16 3.59 -13.14
N THR A 193 -4.89 2.31 -13.37
CA THR A 193 -5.86 1.21 -13.25
C THR A 193 -5.39 0.22 -12.20
N CYS A 194 -6.29 -0.26 -11.34
CA CYS A 194 -5.96 -1.27 -10.35
C CYS A 194 -5.83 -2.63 -11.05
N GLN A 195 -4.64 -3.21 -11.00
CA GLN A 195 -4.32 -4.46 -11.69
C GLN A 195 -4.56 -5.68 -10.78
N HIS A 196 -4.63 -6.86 -11.39
CA HIS A 196 -4.90 -8.12 -10.69
C HIS A 196 -3.82 -8.54 -9.68
N ASN A 197 -2.63 -7.91 -9.76
CA ASN A 197 -1.52 -8.10 -8.83
C ASN A 197 -1.59 -7.13 -7.62
N ASN A 198 -2.77 -6.57 -7.32
CA ASN A 198 -2.98 -5.57 -6.26
C ASN A 198 -2.13 -4.30 -6.39
N GLN A 199 -1.57 -4.02 -7.57
CA GLN A 199 -0.79 -2.81 -7.82
C GLN A 199 -1.51 -1.91 -8.81
N TRP A 200 -1.34 -0.61 -8.64
CA TRP A 200 -1.76 0.36 -9.65
C TRP A 200 -0.86 0.26 -10.88
N SER A 201 -1.41 0.48 -12.06
CA SER A 201 -0.67 0.44 -13.32
C SER A 201 0.41 1.53 -13.44
N GLY A 202 0.41 2.50 -12.54
CA GLY A 202 1.38 3.56 -12.44
C GLY A 202 1.30 4.24 -11.07
N ASN A 203 2.29 5.10 -10.83
CA ASN A 203 2.45 5.83 -9.59
C ASN A 203 1.43 6.97 -9.48
N LYS A 204 1.19 7.44 -8.25
CA LYS A 204 0.39 8.67 -8.06
C LYS A 204 1.16 9.84 -8.71
N PRO A 205 0.56 10.57 -9.68
CA PRO A 205 1.24 11.68 -10.32
C PRO A 205 1.44 12.85 -9.35
N SER A 206 2.36 13.74 -9.67
CA SER A 206 2.62 14.96 -8.89
C SER A 206 2.15 16.20 -9.66
N CYS A 207 1.63 17.19 -8.94
CA CYS A 207 1.33 18.50 -9.49
C CYS A 207 2.44 19.48 -9.13
N ILE A 208 3.26 19.87 -10.12
CA ILE A 208 4.37 20.81 -9.92
C ILE A 208 4.00 22.19 -10.46
N CYS A 209 4.55 23.25 -9.86
CA CYS A 209 4.31 24.61 -10.32
C CYS A 209 4.84 24.76 -11.77
N LYS A 210 4.01 25.32 -12.66
CA LYS A 210 4.45 25.64 -14.02
C LYS A 210 5.60 26.64 -13.91
N ARG A 211 6.80 26.28 -14.40
CA ARG A 211 7.90 27.23 -14.48
C ARG A 211 7.41 28.45 -15.26
N ARG A 212 7.49 29.63 -14.65
CA ARG A 212 7.31 30.89 -15.39
C ARG A 212 8.33 30.85 -16.52
N SER A 213 7.86 30.95 -17.77
CA SER A 213 8.76 31.03 -18.92
C SER A 213 9.77 32.15 -18.67
N PRO A 214 11.08 31.89 -18.76
CA PRO A 214 12.09 32.95 -18.65
C PRO A 214 12.00 33.99 -19.80
N TYR A 215 11.13 33.77 -20.78
CA TYR A 215 10.96 34.65 -21.95
C TYR A 215 9.89 35.74 -21.79
N LEU A 216 9.34 35.97 -20.59
CA LEU A 216 8.38 37.06 -20.35
C LEU A 216 8.99 38.26 -19.61
N PHE A 217 10.21 38.64 -20.00
CA PHE A 217 10.81 39.95 -19.70
C PHE A 217 11.40 40.54 -20.98
N VAL A 218 10.56 41.01 -21.89
CA VAL A 218 10.93 42.06 -22.84
C VAL A 218 9.73 43.00 -22.94
N TYR A 219 10.02 44.30 -22.86
CA TYR A 219 9.13 45.47 -22.86
C TYR A 219 8.60 45.90 -21.47
N ASP A 220 9.45 46.64 -20.75
CA ASP A 220 9.17 48.05 -20.38
C ASP A 220 10.49 48.85 -20.43
#